data_AF-A0A928ZFX3-F1
#
_entry.id   AF-A0A928ZFX3-F1
#
_cell.length_a   1.000
_cell.length_b   1.000
_cell.length_c   1.000
_cell.angle_alpha   90.00
_cell.angle_beta   90.00
_cell.angle_gamma   90.00
#
_symmetry.space_group_name_H-M   'P 1'
#
loop_
_entity.id
_entity.type
_entity.pdbx_description
1 polymer ?
#
loop_
_entity_poly.entity_id
_entity_poly.type
_entity_poly.pdbx_seq_one_letter_code
_entity_poly.pdbx_strand_id
1 'polypeptide(L)' 'MQYFIKYLTSAPVVATLTLIAVATVFIELNYFFPGLQYGTYFHALP' A
#
# COMPACT_ATOMS: atom_id res chain seq x y z
N MET A 1 12.48 24.62 -10.29
CA MET A 1 11.55 23.64 -9.69
C MET A 1 10.57 23.01 -10.67
N GLN A 2 10.10 23.70 -11.71
CA GLN A 2 9.11 23.16 -12.67
C GLN A 2 9.52 21.82 -13.33
N TYR A 3 10.76 21.68 -13.81
CA TYR A 3 11.23 20.43 -14.41
C TYR A 3 11.44 19.29 -13.41
N PHE A 4 11.75 19.64 -12.16
CA PHE A 4 11.87 18.68 -11.07
C PHE A 4 10.51 18.07 -10.72
N ILE A 5 9.46 18.90 -10.61
CA ILE A 5 8.09 18.41 -10.42
C ILE A 5 7.65 17.56 -11.61
N LYS A 6 7.98 17.98 -12.85
CA LYS A 6 7.69 17.20 -14.06
C LYS A 6 8.32 15.81 -14.04
N TYR A 7 9.55 15.71 -13.53
CA TYR A 7 10.22 14.43 -13.31
C TYR A 7 9.53 13.58 -12.23
N LEU A 8 9.13 14.18 -11.11
CA LEU A 8 8.39 13.48 -10.05
C LEU A 8 7.03 12.94 -10.53
N THR A 9 6.38 13.63 -11.47
CA THR A 9 5.14 13.18 -12.10
C THR A 9 5.34 12.21 -13.27
N SER A 10 6.58 11.81 -13.57
CA SER A 10 6.83 10.82 -14.61
C SER A 10 6.28 9.45 -14.19
N ALA A 11 5.78 8.68 -15.16
CA ALA A 11 5.15 7.38 -14.92
C ALA A 11 5.96 6.43 -13.99
N PRO A 12 7.28 6.23 -14.16
CA PRO A 12 8.03 5.33 -13.28
C PRO A 12 8.17 5.84 -11.84
N VAL A 13 8.29 7.17 -11.66
CA VAL A 13 8.39 7.77 -10.32
C VAL A 13 7.06 7.66 -9.59
N VAL A 14 5.96 8.01 -10.26
CA VAL A 14 4.61 7.86 -9.70
C VAL A 14 4.32 6.39 -9.37
N ALA A 15 4.68 5.45 -10.26
CA ALA A 15 4.51 4.02 -10.00
C ALA A 15 5.24 3.57 -8.73
N THR A 16 6.48 4.03 -8.54
CA THR A 16 7.27 3.72 -7.33
C THR A 16 6.62 4.30 -6.08
N LEU A 17 6.15 5.56 -6.14
CA LEU A 17 5.45 6.20 -5.02
C LEU A 17 4.15 5.47 -4.68
N THR A 18 3.38 5.05 -5.69
CA THR A 18 2.15 4.27 -5.46
C THR A 18 2.45 2.90 -4.85
N LEU A 19 3.51 2.22 -5.29
CA LEU A 19 3.91 0.94 -4.73
C LEU A 19 4.29 1.08 -3.25
N ILE A 20 5.05 2.11 -2.90
CA ILE A 20 5.43 2.40 -1.51
C ILE A 20 4.16 2.63 -0.68
N ALA A 21 3.22 3.46 -1.16
CA ALA A 21 1.97 3.73 -0.46
C ALA A 21 1.11 2.48 -0.24
N VAL A 22 1.00 1.62 -1.26
CA VAL A 22 0.27 0.34 -1.14
C VAL A 22 0.97 -0.59 -0.15
N ALA A 23 2.30 -0.70 -0.21
CA ALA A 23 3.08 -1.53 0.68
C ALA A 23 2.95 -1.08 2.14
N THR A 24 2.99 0.23 2.42
CA THR A 24 2.78 0.75 3.77
C THR A 24 1.41 0.39 4.33
N VAL A 25 0.35 0.50 3.51
CA VAL A 25 -1.00 0.08 3.91
C VAL A 25 -1.04 -1.40 4.25
N PHE A 26 -0.40 -2.26 3.46
CA PHE A 26 -0.37 -3.70 3.74
C PHE A 26 0.42 -4.04 5.01
N ILE A 27 1.50 -3.32 5.28
CA ILE A 27 2.29 -3.48 6.51
C ILE A 27 1.45 -3.07 7.72
N GLU A 28 0.78 -1.91 7.68
CA GLU A 28 -0.06 -1.45 8.77
C GLU A 28 -1.25 -2.39 9.02
N LEU A 29 -1.93 -2.82 7.95
CA LEU A 29 -3.02 -3.79 8.06
C LEU A 29 -2.56 -5.11 8.65
N ASN A 30 -1.35 -5.58 8.34
CA ASN A 30 -0.78 -6.76 8.97
C ASN A 30 -0.52 -6.52 10.47
N TYR A 31 0.03 -5.37 10.85
CA TYR A 31 0.29 -5.06 12.25
C TYR A 31 -1.00 -4.97 13.09
N PHE A 32 -2.03 -4.27 12.59
CA PHE A 32 -3.29 -4.11 13.31
C PHE A 32 -4.19 -5.35 13.23
N PHE A 33 -4.13 -6.08 12.12
CA PHE A 33 -4.97 -7.23 11.84
C PHE A 33 -4.12 -8.36 11.24
N PRO A 34 -3.23 -8.99 12.02
CA PRO A 34 -2.36 -10.05 11.52
C PRO A 34 -3.14 -11.25 10.98
N GLY A 35 -4.38 -11.44 11.46
CA GLY A 35 -5.33 -12.45 10.97
C GLY A 35 -6.08 -12.08 9.67
N LEU A 36 -5.84 -10.94 9.05
CA LEU A 36 -6.43 -10.60 7.73
C LEU A 36 -5.78 -11.36 6.57
N GLN A 37 -4.57 -11.90 6.79
CA GLN A 37 -3.71 -12.25 5.67
C GLN A 37 -4.25 -13.38 4.81
N TYR A 38 -4.61 -14.54 5.34
CA TYR A 38 -5.26 -15.61 4.57
C TYR A 38 -5.93 -16.59 5.54
N GLY A 39 -7.25 -16.73 5.48
CA GLY A 39 -7.98 -17.85 6.11
C GLY A 39 -8.41 -17.70 7.57
N THR A 40 -8.09 -16.63 8.30
CA THR A 40 -8.63 -16.40 9.66
C THR A 40 -9.84 -15.47 9.70
N TYR A 41 -10.26 -14.96 8.53
CA TYR A 41 -11.59 -14.37 8.28
C TYR A 41 -12.62 -15.46 7.96
N PHE A 42 -12.51 -16.66 8.54
CA PHE A 42 -13.70 -17.48 8.67
C PHE A 42 -14.70 -16.62 9.42
N HIS A 43 -15.78 -16.25 8.71
CA HIS A 43 -17.03 -15.71 9.21
C HIS A 43 -17.13 -16.00 10.71
N ALA A 44 -17.05 -14.97 11.55
CA ALA A 44 -17.37 -15.12 12.96
C ALA A 44 -18.84 -15.56 12.98
N LEU A 45 -19.06 -16.88 12.95
CA LEU A 45 -20.38 -17.44 13.17
C LEU A 45 -20.78 -16.96 14.58
N PRO A 46 -22.02 -16.46 14.72
CA PRO A 46 -22.46 -15.81 15.95
C PRO A 46 -22.27 -16.66 17.19
#